data_AF-R7TDK3-F1
#
_entry.id   AF-R7TDK3-F1
#
_cell.length_a   1.000
_cell.length_b   1.000
_cell.length_c   1.000
_cell.angle_alpha   90.00
_cell.angle_beta   90.00
_cell.angle_gamma   90.00
#
_symmetry.space_group_name_H-M   'P 1'
#
loop_
_entity.id
_entity.type
_entity.pdbx_description
1 polymer ?
#
loop_
_entity_poly.entity_id
_entity_poly.type
_entity_poly.pdbx_seq_one_letter_code
_entity_poly.pdbx_strand_id
1 'polypeptide(L)'
;LTKVLESLILCKAASFLSSSDHQFGFKSHHSTDMCVYALKEIVRYYLSKSTPVFACFMDASKAFDKLNYFTLFEKLLKRKMPVLIIRILFYWYCTQQIRVKWGSAMSN
;
A
#
# COMPACT_ATOMS: atom_id res chain seq x y z
N LEU A 1 12.51 12.35 13.45
CA LEU A 1 12.02 13.48 12.61
C LEU A 1 11.27 12.98 11.37
N THR A 2 11.89 12.14 10.53
CA THR A 2 11.32 11.61 9.28
C THR A 2 9.95 10.95 9.44
N LYS A 3 9.78 10.06 10.42
CA LYS A 3 8.52 9.37 10.71
C LYS A 3 7.37 10.31 11.11
N VAL A 4 7.70 11.41 11.78
CA VAL A 4 6.71 12.43 12.16
C VAL A 4 6.24 13.18 10.91
N LEU A 5 7.17 13.55 10.01
CA LEU A 5 6.83 14.17 8.73
C LEU A 5 5.99 13.24 7.85
N GLU A 6 6.35 11.95 7.74
CA GLU A 6 5.56 10.94 7.02
C GLU A 6 4.13 10.86 7.56
N SER A 7 3.97 10.84 8.89
CA SER A 7 2.67 10.80 9.55
C SER A 7 1.84 12.05 9.24
N LEU A 8 2.45 13.24 9.30
CA LEU A 8 1.78 14.50 8.95
C LEU A 8 1.33 14.53 7.49
N ILE A 9 2.20 14.08 6.56
CA ILE A 9 1.86 13.97 5.14
C ILE A 9 0.70 13.01 4.95
N LEU A 10 0.73 11.84 5.61
CA LEU A 10 -0.35 10.86 5.53
C LEU A 10 -1.68 11.44 6.03
N CYS A 11 -1.69 12.16 7.16
CA CYS A 11 -2.89 12.82 7.67
C CYS A 11 -3.45 13.84 6.67
N LYS A 12 -2.60 14.62 5.99
CA LYS A 12 -3.03 15.59 4.96
C LYS A 12 -3.45 14.92 3.66
N ALA A 13 -2.88 13.77 3.33
CA ALA A 13 -3.15 13.03 2.10
C ALA A 13 -4.30 12.02 2.23
N ALA A 14 -4.72 11.66 3.44
CA ALA A 14 -5.66 10.57 3.71
C ALA A 14 -6.97 10.68 2.92
N SER A 15 -7.52 11.89 2.78
CA SER A 15 -8.75 12.13 2.01
C SER A 15 -8.63 11.81 0.52
N PHE A 16 -7.42 11.79 -0.04
CA PHE A 16 -7.16 11.50 -1.46
C PHE A 16 -6.84 10.02 -1.71
N LEU A 17 -6.57 9.25 -0.65
CA LEU A 17 -6.10 7.87 -0.71
C LEU A 17 -7.22 6.85 -0.46
N SER A 18 -8.38 7.06 -1.08
CA SER A 18 -9.48 6.08 -1.05
C SER A 18 -9.08 4.78 -1.79
N SER A 19 -9.37 3.65 -1.16
CA SER A 19 -9.18 2.30 -1.72
C SER A 19 -10.51 1.57 -1.87
N SER A 20 -10.48 0.45 -2.60
CA SER A 20 -11.66 -0.43 -2.75
C SER A 20 -12.09 -1.03 -1.40
N ASP A 21 -13.36 -1.37 -1.28
CA ASP A 21 -13.89 -2.08 -0.12
C ASP A 21 -13.37 -3.51 0.00
N HIS A 22 -12.88 -4.09 -1.10
CA HIS A 22 -12.20 -5.38 -1.11
C HIS A 22 -10.72 -5.29 -0.68
N GLN A 23 -10.20 -4.09 -0.41
CA GLN A 23 -8.85 -3.92 0.10
C GLN A 23 -8.85 -3.89 1.64
N PHE A 24 -8.38 -4.99 2.24
CA PHE A 24 -8.26 -5.11 3.70
C PHE A 24 -6.92 -4.63 4.25
N GLY A 25 -5.86 -4.64 3.43
CA GLY A 25 -4.53 -4.21 3.83
C GLY A 25 -4.36 -2.69 3.83
N PHE A 26 -3.57 -2.18 4.79
CA PHE A 26 -3.20 -0.76 4.92
C PHE A 26 -4.39 0.22 4.99
N LYS A 27 -5.54 -0.23 5.51
CA LYS A 27 -6.77 0.55 5.65
C LYS A 27 -7.19 0.60 7.11
N SER A 28 -7.64 1.77 7.58
CA SER A 28 -8.13 1.90 8.96
C SER A 28 -9.34 1.00 9.19
N HIS A 29 -9.46 0.44 10.40
CA HIS A 29 -10.56 -0.46 10.80
C HIS A 29 -10.72 -1.74 9.97
N HIS A 30 -9.68 -2.17 9.24
CA HIS A 30 -9.66 -3.44 8.53
C HIS A 30 -8.54 -4.31 9.09
N SER A 31 -8.78 -5.62 9.17
CA SER A 31 -7.78 -6.61 9.62
C SER A 31 -7.72 -7.80 8.66
N THR A 32 -6.64 -8.56 8.78
CA THR A 32 -6.48 -9.83 8.05
C THR A 32 -7.59 -10.82 8.40
N ASP A 33 -8.08 -10.82 9.64
CA ASP A 33 -9.17 -11.71 10.07
C ASP A 33 -10.47 -11.44 9.31
N MET A 34 -10.79 -10.16 9.05
CA MET A 34 -11.96 -9.78 8.25
C MET A 34 -11.84 -10.29 6.81
N CYS A 35 -10.64 -10.21 6.22
CA CYS A 35 -10.37 -10.74 4.87
C CYS A 35 -10.58 -12.27 4.82
N VAL A 36 -10.00 -12.97 5.80
CA VAL A 36 -10.13 -14.44 5.92
C VAL A 36 -11.58 -14.85 6.14
N TYR A 37 -12.31 -14.10 6.97
CA TYR A 37 -13.73 -14.32 7.22
C TYR A 37 -14.54 -14.15 5.92
N ALA A 38 -14.37 -13.03 5.21
CA ALA A 38 -15.06 -12.77 3.95
C ALA A 38 -14.79 -13.87 2.91
N LEU A 39 -13.53 -14.31 2.78
CA LEU A 39 -13.16 -15.40 1.88
C LEU A 39 -13.86 -16.71 2.26
N LYS A 40 -13.87 -17.07 3.56
CA LYS A 40 -14.53 -18.28 4.05
C LYS A 40 -16.03 -18.27 3.78
N GLU A 41 -16.69 -17.13 4.01
CA GLU A 41 -18.13 -16.99 3.74
C GLU A 41 -18.45 -17.10 2.24
N ILE A 42 -17.63 -16.52 1.37
CA ILE A 42 -17.76 -16.67 -0.09
C ILE A 42 -17.64 -18.15 -0.48
N VAL A 43 -16.59 -18.83 -0.01
CA VAL A 43 -16.38 -20.26 -0.31
C VAL A 43 -17.57 -21.09 0.20
N ARG A 44 -18.00 -20.86 1.44
CA ARG A 44 -19.14 -21.55 2.06
C ARG A 44 -20.43 -21.35 1.25
N TYR A 45 -20.71 -20.13 0.83
CA TYR A 45 -21.91 -19.79 0.06
C TYR A 45 -21.99 -20.60 -1.25
N TYR A 46 -20.91 -20.64 -2.04
CA TYR A 46 -20.92 -21.36 -3.31
C TYR A 46 -20.90 -22.89 -3.13
N LEU A 47 -20.17 -23.40 -2.14
CA LEU A 47 -20.20 -24.83 -1.82
C LEU A 47 -21.58 -25.31 -1.36
N SER A 48 -22.31 -24.48 -0.60
CA SER A 48 -23.69 -24.80 -0.17
C SER A 48 -24.67 -24.95 -1.35
N LYS A 49 -24.33 -24.38 -2.50
CA LYS A 49 -25.11 -24.45 -3.74
C LYS A 49 -24.55 -25.49 -4.72
N SER A 50 -23.69 -26.39 -4.25
CA SER A 50 -23.01 -27.41 -5.07
C SER A 50 -22.27 -26.82 -6.28
N THR A 51 -21.84 -25.56 -6.17
CA THR A 51 -21.08 -24.88 -7.24
C THR A 51 -19.59 -25.04 -6.95
N PRO A 52 -18.77 -25.47 -7.93
CA PRO A 52 -17.33 -25.60 -7.73
C PRO A 52 -16.69 -24.23 -7.50
N VAL A 53 -15.74 -24.17 -6.57
CA VAL A 53 -14.99 -22.95 -6.23
C VAL A 53 -13.52 -23.15 -6.57
N PHE A 54 -12.95 -22.19 -7.30
CA PHE A 54 -11.53 -22.16 -7.65
C PHE A 54 -10.88 -20.92 -7.06
N ALA A 55 -9.66 -21.06 -6.52
CA ALA A 55 -8.90 -19.96 -5.94
C ALA A 55 -7.55 -19.82 -6.64
N CYS A 56 -7.12 -18.57 -6.85
CA CYS A 56 -5.81 -18.22 -7.37
C CYS A 56 -5.15 -17.24 -6.41
N PHE A 57 -3.95 -17.59 -5.93
CA PHE A 57 -3.17 -16.72 -5.05
C PHE A 57 -2.14 -15.97 -5.90
N MET A 58 -2.19 -14.64 -5.86
CA MET A 58 -1.25 -13.77 -6.57
C MET A 58 -0.39 -13.04 -5.55
N ASP A 59 0.93 -13.12 -5.72
CA ASP A 59 1.88 -12.36 -4.90
C ASP A 59 2.85 -11.58 -5.79
N ALA A 60 3.21 -10.38 -5.35
CA ALA A 60 4.03 -9.45 -6.13
C ALA A 60 5.47 -9.44 -5.59
N SER A 61 6.41 -10.01 -6.37
CA SER A 61 7.83 -10.03 -5.99
C SER A 61 8.41 -8.62 -5.81
N LYS A 62 8.94 -8.32 -4.62
CA LYS A 62 9.58 -7.02 -4.29
C LYS A 62 8.70 -5.82 -4.68
N ALA A 63 7.43 -5.85 -4.32
CA ALA A 63 6.41 -4.90 -4.79
C ALA A 63 6.80 -3.41 -4.61
N PHE A 64 7.49 -3.05 -3.53
CA PHE A 64 7.92 -1.67 -3.29
C PHE A 64 9.20 -1.30 -4.05
N ASP A 65 10.16 -2.22 -4.16
CA ASP A 65 11.42 -1.98 -4.87
C ASP A 65 11.22 -1.87 -6.39
N LYS A 66 10.26 -2.63 -6.93
CA LYS A 66 9.94 -2.68 -8.38
C LYS A 66 8.87 -1.68 -8.80
N LEU A 67 8.44 -0.80 -7.90
CA LEU A 67 7.34 0.10 -8.15
C LEU A 67 7.74 1.20 -9.15
N ASN A 68 6.95 1.37 -10.21
CA ASN A 68 7.19 2.45 -11.17
C ASN A 68 6.74 3.79 -10.58
N TYR A 69 7.70 4.66 -10.25
CA TYR A 69 7.44 5.96 -9.67
C TYR A 69 6.63 6.90 -10.58
N PHE A 70 6.83 6.86 -11.90
CA PHE A 70 6.03 7.68 -12.82
C PHE A 70 4.54 7.33 -12.71
N THR A 71 4.21 6.03 -12.74
CA THR A 71 2.82 5.57 -12.59
C THR A 71 2.25 5.92 -11.21
N LEU A 72 3.07 5.87 -10.15
CA LEU A 72 2.65 6.27 -8.81
C LEU A 72 2.26 7.74 -8.76
N PHE A 73 3.13 8.64 -9.21
CA PHE A 73 2.88 10.07 -9.14
C PHE A 73 1.78 10.52 -10.11
N GLU A 74 1.65 9.87 -11.27
CA GLU A 74 0.52 10.07 -12.18
C GLU A 74 -0.82 9.72 -11.50
N LYS A 75 -0.88 8.59 -10.77
CA LYS A 75 -2.08 8.22 -10.00
C LYS A 75 -2.41 9.24 -8.90
N LEU A 76 -1.40 9.79 -8.23
CA LEU A 76 -1.59 10.82 -7.20
C LEU A 76 -2.10 12.14 -7.79
N LEU A 77 -1.59 12.54 -8.96
CA LEU A 77 -2.08 13.71 -9.71
C LEU A 77 -3.54 13.53 -10.13
N LYS A 78 -3.88 12.35 -10.68
CA LYS A 78 -5.26 12.00 -11.06
C LYS A 78 -6.24 12.04 -9.87
N ARG A 79 -5.76 11.70 -8.68
CA ARG A 79 -6.52 11.80 -7.41
C ARG A 79 -6.64 13.22 -6.87
N LYS A 80 -6.15 14.23 -7.59
CA LYS A 80 -6.20 15.66 -7.21
C LYS A 80 -5.51 15.95 -5.88
N MET A 81 -4.49 15.16 -5.50
CA MET A 81 -3.69 15.46 -4.33
C MET A 81 -2.92 16.79 -4.54
N PRO A 82 -2.75 17.64 -3.51
CA PRO A 82 -2.03 18.90 -3.66
C PRO A 82 -0.64 18.70 -4.28
N VAL A 83 -0.36 19.45 -5.36
CA VAL A 83 0.88 19.33 -6.14
C VAL A 83 2.12 19.55 -5.29
N LEU A 84 2.03 20.39 -4.25
CA LEU A 84 3.13 20.62 -3.31
C LEU A 84 3.53 19.34 -2.55
N ILE A 85 2.55 18.55 -2.10
CA ILE A 85 2.79 17.26 -1.42
C ILE A 85 3.40 16.27 -2.41
N ILE A 86 2.87 16.19 -3.63
CA ILE A 86 3.40 15.34 -4.71
C ILE A 86 4.87 15.69 -4.99
N ARG A 87 5.19 16.98 -5.10
CA ARG A 87 6.56 17.45 -5.39
C ARG A 87 7.54 17.13 -4.26
N ILE A 88 7.11 17.28 -3.00
CA ILE A 88 7.91 16.89 -1.84
C ILE A 88 8.22 15.39 -1.88
N LEU A 89 7.19 14.56 -2.10
CA LEU A 89 7.37 13.11 -2.19
C LEU A 89 8.25 12.72 -3.38
N PHE A 90 8.06 13.32 -4.55
CA PHE A 90 8.87 13.05 -5.74
C PHE A 90 10.35 13.31 -5.48
N TYR A 91 10.68 14.50 -4.96
CA TYR A 91 12.06 14.85 -4.63
C TYR A 91 12.65 13.88 -3.61
N TRP A 92 11.88 13.53 -2.58
CA TRP A 92 12.31 12.61 -1.54
C TRP A 92 12.61 11.21 -2.11
N TYR A 93 11.69 10.61 -2.89
CA TYR A 93 11.89 9.29 -3.48
C TYR A 93 13.08 9.25 -4.46
N CYS A 94 13.39 10.35 -5.16
CA CYS A 94 14.53 10.41 -6.07
C CYS A 94 15.88 10.65 -5.37
N THR A 95 15.89 11.24 -4.18
CA THR A 95 17.12 11.63 -3.47
C THR A 95 17.44 10.76 -2.25
N GLN A 96 16.60 9.76 -1.98
CA GLN A 96 16.72 8.92 -0.80
C GLN A 96 18.03 8.12 -0.82
N GLN A 97 18.89 8.34 0.18
CA GLN A 97 20.07 7.50 0.43
C GLN A 97 19.83 6.62 1.65
N ILE A 98 20.05 5.32 1.50
CA ILE A 98 19.87 4.33 2.56
C ILE A 98 21.25 3.78 2.92
N ARG A 99 21.62 3.87 4.20
CA ARG A 99 22.79 3.19 4.75
C ARG A 99 22.35 2.23 5.85
N VAL A 100 22.89 1.03 5.82
CA VAL A 100 22.62 -0.04 6.78
C VAL A 100 23.76 -0.07 7.78
N LYS A 101 23.43 0.03 9.08
CA LYS A 101 24.40 -0.15 10.16
C LYS A 101 24.38 -1.60 10.62
N TRP A 102 25.53 -2.27 10.57
CA TRP A 102 25.73 -3.62 11.07
C TRP A 102 26.84 -3.62 12.14
N GLY A 103 26.45 -3.71 13.41
CA GLY A 103 27.38 -3.55 14.53
C GLY A 103 28.03 -2.15 14.53
N SER A 104 29.35 -2.10 14.40
CA SER A 104 30.14 -0.86 14.27
C SER A 104 30.34 -0.40 12.82
N ALA A 105 29.99 -1.24 11.83
CA ALA A 105 30.15 -0.91 10.41
C ALA A 105 28.89 -0.26 9.83
N MET A 106 29.07 0.66 8.90
CA MET A 106 28.00 1.18 8.05
C MET A 106 28.25 0.78 6.60
N SER A 107 27.19 0.40 5.88
CA SER A 107 27.26 0.26 4.43
C SER A 107 27.53 1.63 3.80
N ASN A 108 28.26 1.64 2.68
CA ASN A 108 28.49 2.84 1.88
C ASN A 108 27.17 3.40 1.34
#